data_AF-A0A413RUM6-F1
#
_entry.id   AF-A0A413RUM6-F1
#
_cell.length_a   1.000
_cell.length_b   1.000
_cell.length_c   1.000
_cell.angle_alpha   90.00
_cell.angle_beta   90.00
_cell.angle_gamma   90.00
#
_symmetry.space_group_name_H-M   'P 1'
#
loop_
_entity.id
_entity.type
_entity.pdbx_description
1 polymer ?
#
loop_
_entity_poly.entity_id
_entity_poly.type
_entity_poly.pdbx_seq_one_letter_code
_entity_poly.pdbx_strand_id
1 'polypeptide(L)'
;MKNKLELFYRITFIIICGIGIFIHFDLNDRDYNAHEFSFFTLWSNIFCLVFMCVLLIKHFRGKDTLAKSLIYFKGMATSCIICTFLVYHFSEYKIVMTNNSIWIFGLPIESILAHYVVPFMFILDWILFQPKGLFRWRYAVTWLLFPLVYIISFFIRCKCNSQAEFINVPKYPYFFLNYEKIGTEKCMSYIFMLVVIFFGINLMMIFIDNFWERIKKNMV
;
A
#
# COMPACT_ATOMS: atom_id res chain seq x y z
N MET A 1 -6.01 -10.39 27.55
CA MET A 1 -4.90 -9.48 27.19
C MET A 1 -4.80 -9.18 25.70
N LYS A 2 -4.85 -10.17 24.79
CA LYS A 2 -4.76 -9.95 23.32
C LYS A 2 -5.71 -8.86 22.78
N ASN A 3 -6.98 -8.84 23.20
CA ASN A 3 -7.96 -7.88 22.65
C ASN A 3 -7.65 -6.40 22.99
N LYS A 4 -7.08 -6.09 24.16
CA LYS A 4 -6.76 -4.70 24.53
C LYS A 4 -5.53 -4.19 23.79
N LEU A 5 -4.50 -5.03 23.64
CA LEU A 5 -3.28 -4.68 22.90
C LEU A 5 -3.57 -4.51 21.41
N GLU A 6 -4.31 -5.46 20.81
CA GLU A 6 -4.75 -5.39 19.41
C GLU A 6 -5.57 -4.13 19.13
N LEU A 7 -6.49 -3.78 20.04
CA LEU A 7 -7.30 -2.58 19.93
C LEU A 7 -6.45 -1.31 19.98
N PHE A 8 -5.58 -1.19 20.98
CA PHE A 8 -4.66 -0.06 21.11
C PHE A 8 -3.80 0.09 19.85
N TYR A 9 -3.21 -1.02 19.38
CA TYR A 9 -2.38 -1.06 18.18
C TYR A 9 -3.11 -0.52 16.95
N ARG A 10 -4.34 -0.98 16.70
CA ARG A 10 -5.12 -0.55 15.52
C ARG A 10 -5.57 0.90 15.61
N ILE A 11 -5.89 1.39 16.81
CA ILE A 11 -6.20 2.82 17.02
C ILE A 11 -4.96 3.66 16.71
N THR A 12 -3.79 3.28 17.23
CA THR A 12 -2.53 3.95 16.93
C THR A 12 -2.21 3.92 15.43
N PHE A 13 -2.43 2.78 14.77
CA PHE A 13 -2.30 2.67 13.32
C PHE A 13 -3.17 3.70 12.58
N ILE A 14 -4.46 3.76 12.93
CA ILE A 14 -5.43 4.66 12.27
C ILE A 14 -5.00 6.12 12.42
N ILE A 15 -4.54 6.51 13.61
CA ILE A 15 -4.06 7.88 13.87
C ILE A 15 -2.81 8.17 13.04
N ILE A 16 -1.80 7.30 13.08
CA ILE A 16 -0.53 7.51 12.37
C ILE A 16 -0.75 7.52 10.84
N CYS A 17 -1.51 6.56 10.32
CA CYS A 17 -1.81 6.47 8.90
C CYS A 17 -2.68 7.65 8.43
N GLY A 18 -3.66 8.06 9.23
CA GLY A 18 -4.47 9.25 8.95
C GLY A 18 -3.65 10.53 8.90
N ILE A 19 -2.74 10.74 9.87
CA ILE A 19 -1.79 11.86 9.86
C ILE A 19 -0.87 11.79 8.63
N GLY A 20 -0.31 10.61 8.34
CA GLY A 20 0.56 10.42 7.19
C GLY A 20 -0.12 10.75 5.87
N ILE A 21 -1.37 10.34 5.69
CA ILE A 21 -2.20 10.69 4.52
C ILE A 21 -2.49 12.19 4.49
N PHE A 22 -2.84 12.79 5.64
CA PHE A 22 -3.22 14.20 5.71
C PHE A 22 -2.07 15.14 5.33
N ILE A 23 -0.83 14.83 5.74
CA ILE A 23 0.35 15.68 5.44
C ILE A 23 0.66 15.72 3.93
N HIS A 24 0.24 14.72 3.16
CA HIS A 24 0.40 14.75 1.69
C HIS A 24 -0.56 15.73 1.00
N PHE A 25 -1.57 16.28 1.69
CA PHE A 25 -2.52 17.20 1.07
C PHE A 25 -2.25 18.67 1.45
N ASP A 26 -2.41 19.56 0.48
CA ASP A 26 -2.42 21.01 0.67
C ASP A 26 -3.87 21.51 0.66
N LEU A 27 -4.32 22.12 1.76
CA LEU A 27 -5.70 22.61 1.89
C LEU A 27 -6.06 23.72 0.89
N ASN A 28 -5.07 24.39 0.30
CA ASN A 28 -5.28 25.51 -0.61
C ASN A 28 -5.04 25.16 -2.09
N ASP A 29 -4.47 23.98 -2.39
CA ASP A 29 -4.10 23.59 -3.75
C ASP A 29 -4.83 22.30 -4.18
N ARG A 30 -5.91 22.50 -4.93
CA ARG A 30 -6.73 21.41 -5.47
C ARG A 30 -5.96 20.58 -6.50
N ASP A 31 -5.13 21.21 -7.32
CA ASP A 31 -4.45 20.54 -8.43
C ASP A 31 -3.31 19.67 -7.91
N TYR A 32 -2.58 20.18 -6.91
CA TYR A 32 -1.64 19.38 -6.13
C TYR A 32 -2.31 18.17 -5.48
N ASN A 33 -3.45 18.36 -4.81
CA ASN A 33 -4.18 17.24 -4.19
C ASN A 33 -4.65 16.20 -5.21
N ALA A 34 -5.17 16.64 -6.36
CA ALA A 34 -5.57 15.75 -7.45
C ALA A 34 -4.38 14.99 -8.04
N HIS A 35 -3.19 15.62 -8.06
CA HIS A 35 -1.95 14.97 -8.43
C HIS A 35 -1.54 13.89 -7.42
N GLU A 36 -1.66 14.14 -6.11
CA GLU A 36 -1.35 13.16 -5.06
C GLU A 36 -2.21 11.88 -5.16
N PHE A 37 -3.47 12.00 -5.61
CA PHE A 37 -4.33 10.84 -5.93
C PHE A 37 -3.83 9.97 -7.09
N SER A 38 -2.75 10.35 -7.76
CA SER A 38 -2.14 9.56 -8.84
C SER A 38 -1.13 8.55 -8.32
N PHE A 39 -0.70 8.65 -7.05
CA PHE A 39 0.29 7.77 -6.47
C PHE A 39 -0.34 6.48 -5.93
N PHE A 40 0.26 5.34 -6.27
CA PHE A 40 -0.11 4.04 -5.70
C PHE A 40 0.09 4.01 -4.18
N THR A 41 1.10 4.74 -3.70
CA THR A 41 1.36 4.92 -2.26
C THR A 41 0.12 5.45 -1.54
N LEU A 42 -0.53 6.48 -2.08
CA LEU A 42 -1.71 7.05 -1.44
C LEU A 42 -2.89 6.07 -1.46
N TRP A 43 -3.13 5.39 -2.59
CA TRP A 43 -4.19 4.39 -2.73
C TRP A 43 -4.02 3.22 -1.75
N SER A 44 -2.81 2.69 -1.63
CA SER A 44 -2.50 1.59 -0.72
C SER A 44 -2.60 1.99 0.77
N ASN A 45 -2.15 3.19 1.14
CA ASN A 45 -2.28 3.72 2.49
C ASN A 45 -3.75 3.96 2.86
N ILE A 46 -4.55 4.56 1.96
CA ILE A 46 -6.00 4.72 2.16
C ILE A 46 -6.68 3.36 2.33
N PHE A 47 -6.32 2.37 1.52
CA PHE A 47 -6.88 1.03 1.65
C PHE A 47 -6.56 0.42 3.03
N CYS A 48 -5.31 0.51 3.50
CA CYS A 48 -4.93 0.07 4.84
C CYS A 48 -5.69 0.82 5.94
N LEU A 49 -5.85 2.15 5.84
CA LEU A 49 -6.60 2.97 6.79
C LEU A 49 -8.06 2.53 6.86
N VAL A 50 -8.75 2.48 5.72
CA VAL A 50 -10.15 2.07 5.62
C VAL A 50 -10.34 0.67 6.18
N PHE A 51 -9.43 -0.25 5.84
CA PHE A 51 -9.49 -1.62 6.32
C PHE A 51 -9.35 -1.71 7.85
N MET A 52 -8.43 -0.95 8.45
CA MET A 52 -8.27 -0.88 9.90
C MET A 52 -9.48 -0.27 10.60
N CYS A 53 -10.08 0.79 10.03
CA CYS A 53 -11.34 1.35 10.51
C CYS A 53 -12.48 0.31 10.47
N VAL A 54 -12.58 -0.49 9.41
CA VAL A 54 -13.58 -1.57 9.31
C VAL A 54 -13.37 -2.62 10.40
N LEU A 55 -12.12 -3.01 10.69
CA LEU A 55 -11.82 -3.94 11.79
C LEU A 55 -12.19 -3.36 13.15
N LEU A 56 -11.90 -2.08 13.38
CA LEU A 56 -12.24 -1.37 14.62
C LEU A 56 -13.76 -1.30 14.83
N ILE A 57 -14.52 -0.92 13.80
CA ILE A 57 -15.98 -0.86 13.84
C ILE A 57 -16.56 -2.25 14.12
N LYS A 58 -16.05 -3.30 13.48
CA LYS A 58 -16.51 -4.68 13.73
C LYS A 58 -16.22 -5.15 15.15
N HIS A 59 -15.05 -4.80 15.69
CA HIS A 59 -14.69 -5.09 17.07
C HIS A 59 -15.72 -4.50 18.05
N PHE A 60 -16.02 -3.20 17.94
CA PHE A 60 -16.99 -2.54 18.82
C PHE A 60 -18.43 -3.01 18.62
N ARG A 61 -18.79 -3.48 17.43
CA ARG A 61 -20.10 -4.07 17.15
C ARG A 61 -20.23 -5.54 17.56
N GLY A 62 -19.19 -6.12 18.17
CA GLY A 62 -19.16 -7.55 18.53
C GLY A 62 -19.28 -8.49 17.33
N LYS A 63 -18.89 -8.03 16.13
CA LYS A 63 -18.99 -8.80 14.87
C LYS A 63 -17.70 -9.55 14.57
N ASP A 64 -17.83 -10.64 13.85
CA ASP A 64 -16.70 -11.46 13.40
C ASP A 64 -15.69 -10.66 12.55
N THR A 65 -14.47 -10.59 13.05
CA THR A 65 -13.30 -9.97 12.43
C THR A 65 -12.51 -10.95 11.55
N LEU A 66 -12.92 -12.22 11.48
CA LEU A 66 -12.32 -13.29 10.68
C LEU A 66 -13.23 -13.77 9.54
N ALA A 67 -14.25 -12.98 9.19
CA ALA A 67 -15.06 -13.25 8.02
C ALA A 67 -14.19 -13.42 6.75
N LYS A 68 -14.55 -14.35 5.87
CA LYS A 68 -13.77 -14.68 4.65
C LYS A 68 -13.40 -13.45 3.81
N SER A 69 -14.30 -12.47 3.71
CA SER A 69 -14.04 -11.21 3.00
C SER A 69 -12.98 -10.35 3.68
N LEU A 70 -12.95 -10.28 5.02
CA LEU A 70 -11.92 -9.54 5.74
C LEU A 70 -10.55 -10.19 5.59
N ILE A 71 -10.47 -11.51 5.67
CA ILE A 71 -9.22 -12.25 5.42
C ILE A 71 -8.72 -11.93 4.00
N TYR A 72 -9.62 -11.96 3.02
CA TYR A 72 -9.30 -11.67 1.63
C TYR A 72 -8.75 -10.25 1.45
N PHE A 73 -9.47 -9.23 1.95
CA PHE A 73 -9.07 -7.84 1.78
C PHE A 73 -7.87 -7.45 2.66
N LYS A 74 -7.68 -8.08 3.83
CA LYS A 74 -6.48 -7.90 4.65
C LYS A 74 -5.24 -8.30 3.88
N GLY A 75 -5.23 -9.49 3.30
CA GLY A 75 -4.09 -9.94 2.51
C GLY A 75 -3.88 -9.11 1.23
N MET A 76 -4.95 -8.67 0.57
CA MET A 76 -4.84 -7.74 -0.57
C MET A 76 -4.17 -6.42 -0.16
N ALA A 77 -4.60 -5.81 0.95
CA ALA A 77 -4.01 -4.58 1.48
C ALA A 77 -2.56 -4.80 1.94
N THR A 78 -2.26 -5.91 2.61
CA THR A 78 -0.90 -6.25 3.05
C THR A 78 0.04 -6.43 1.84
N SER A 79 -0.43 -7.05 0.75
CA SER A 79 0.35 -7.15 -0.48
C SER A 79 0.65 -5.76 -1.08
N CYS A 80 -0.37 -4.91 -1.17
CA CYS A 80 -0.22 -3.55 -1.69
C CYS A 80 0.80 -2.74 -0.89
N ILE A 81 0.71 -2.77 0.45
CA ILE A 81 1.57 -1.97 1.30
C ILE A 81 3.02 -2.50 1.37
N ILE A 82 3.22 -3.82 1.22
CA ILE A 82 4.56 -4.40 1.04
C ILE A 82 5.17 -3.90 -0.27
N CYS A 83 4.41 -3.92 -1.37
CA CYS A 83 4.89 -3.44 -2.66
C CYS A 83 5.25 -1.94 -2.60
N THR A 84 4.41 -1.11 -1.96
CA THR A 84 4.68 0.32 -1.73
C THR A 84 6.02 0.53 -1.02
N PHE A 85 6.29 -0.20 0.06
CA PHE A 85 7.59 -0.15 0.74
C PHE A 85 8.75 -0.56 -0.18
N LEU A 86 8.62 -1.69 -0.87
CA LEU A 86 9.70 -2.23 -1.71
C LEU A 86 10.03 -1.31 -2.89
N VAL A 87 9.01 -0.83 -3.62
CA VAL A 87 9.20 0.09 -4.74
C VAL A 87 9.84 1.38 -4.26
N TYR A 88 9.36 1.95 -3.15
CA TYR A 88 9.99 3.16 -2.59
C TYR A 88 11.45 2.91 -2.19
N HIS A 89 11.71 1.88 -1.39
CA HIS A 89 13.04 1.61 -0.85
C HIS A 89 14.08 1.34 -1.95
N PHE A 90 13.72 0.57 -2.98
CA PHE A 90 14.66 0.16 -4.03
C PHE A 90 14.69 1.08 -5.26
N SER A 91 13.62 1.82 -5.55
CA SER A 91 13.52 2.67 -6.75
C SER A 91 13.48 4.16 -6.42
N GLU A 92 12.59 4.59 -5.54
CA GLU A 92 12.28 6.03 -5.38
C GLU A 92 13.13 6.74 -4.33
N TYR A 93 13.59 6.03 -3.30
CA TYR A 93 14.39 6.58 -2.21
C TYR A 93 15.60 7.40 -2.69
N LYS A 94 16.31 6.89 -3.71
CA LYS A 94 17.48 7.58 -4.29
C LYS A 94 17.11 8.88 -4.99
N ILE A 95 15.92 8.94 -5.60
CA ILE A 95 15.42 10.13 -6.29
C ILE A 95 15.13 11.22 -5.25
N VAL A 96 14.45 10.87 -4.15
CA VAL A 96 14.12 11.81 -3.06
C VAL A 96 15.39 12.38 -2.41
N MET A 97 16.41 11.54 -2.21
CA MET A 97 17.66 11.97 -1.58
C MET A 97 18.50 12.92 -2.43
N THR A 98 18.26 13.00 -3.74
CA THR A 98 19.01 13.88 -4.65
C THR A 98 18.63 15.36 -4.48
N ASN A 99 17.53 15.68 -3.78
CA ASN A 99 17.00 17.04 -3.65
C ASN A 99 17.73 17.96 -2.64
N ASN A 100 18.98 17.69 -2.25
CA ASN A 100 19.86 18.53 -1.39
C ASN A 100 19.25 19.09 -0.08
N SER A 101 18.08 18.58 0.33
CA SER A 101 17.38 19.04 1.52
C SER A 101 17.89 18.26 2.73
N ILE A 102 18.33 18.98 3.77
CA ILE A 102 18.81 18.37 5.02
C ILE A 102 17.58 18.02 5.87
N TRP A 103 17.24 16.74 5.90
CA TRP A 103 16.18 16.21 6.76
C TRP A 103 16.78 15.60 8.02
N ILE A 104 16.15 15.84 9.19
CA ILE A 104 16.62 15.31 10.50
C ILE A 104 16.80 13.78 10.46
N PHE A 105 15.91 13.08 9.76
CA PHE A 105 15.92 11.62 9.62
C PHE A 105 16.44 11.14 8.25
N GLY A 106 17.04 12.03 7.46
CA GLY A 106 17.46 11.74 6.09
C GLY A 106 16.32 11.60 5.08
N LEU A 107 15.05 11.70 5.48
CA LEU A 107 13.88 11.72 4.58
C LEU A 107 12.81 12.67 5.11
N PRO A 108 11.93 13.19 4.22
CA PRO A 108 10.72 13.89 4.65
C PRO A 108 9.84 13.00 5.52
N ILE A 109 9.16 13.59 6.50
CA ILE A 109 8.38 12.84 7.50
C ILE A 109 7.20 12.10 6.84
N GLU A 110 6.56 12.72 5.87
CA GLU A 110 5.47 12.19 5.06
C GLU A 110 5.91 10.95 4.26
N SER A 111 7.16 10.95 3.80
CA SER A 111 7.75 9.80 3.12
C SER A 111 8.04 8.66 4.09
N ILE A 112 8.56 8.96 5.29
CA ILE A 112 8.81 7.97 6.34
C ILE A 112 7.50 7.30 6.78
N LEU A 113 6.45 8.11 7.01
CA LEU A 113 5.15 7.61 7.42
C LEU A 113 4.52 6.70 6.36
N ALA A 114 4.44 7.16 5.11
CA ALA A 114 3.74 6.46 4.04
C ALA A 114 4.49 5.22 3.51
N HIS A 115 5.82 5.19 3.61
CA HIS A 115 6.64 4.14 3.00
C HIS A 115 7.36 3.23 4.00
N TYR A 116 7.45 3.58 5.28
CA TYR A 116 8.07 2.72 6.29
C TYR A 116 7.13 2.44 7.47
N VAL A 117 6.68 3.48 8.17
CA VAL A 117 5.92 3.30 9.43
C VAL A 117 4.59 2.57 9.16
N VAL A 118 3.76 3.09 8.25
CA VAL A 118 2.47 2.47 7.92
C VAL A 118 2.65 1.06 7.35
N PRO A 119 3.53 0.82 6.35
CA PRO A 119 3.79 -0.53 5.86
C PRO A 119 4.20 -1.52 6.95
N PHE A 120 5.20 -1.20 7.77
CA PHE A 120 5.64 -2.10 8.83
C PHE A 120 4.55 -2.34 9.86
N MET A 121 3.79 -1.31 10.24
CA MET A 121 2.70 -1.51 11.19
C MET A 121 1.60 -2.42 10.64
N PHE A 122 1.23 -2.26 9.37
CA PHE A 122 0.18 -3.10 8.77
C PHE A 122 0.65 -4.56 8.62
N ILE A 123 1.92 -4.78 8.25
CA ILE A 123 2.53 -6.11 8.19
C ILE A 123 2.56 -6.75 9.58
N LEU A 124 2.94 -5.99 10.61
CA LEU A 124 2.96 -6.46 11.99
C LEU A 124 1.56 -6.81 12.51
N ASP A 125 0.51 -6.06 12.15
CA ASP A 125 -0.87 -6.43 12.51
C ASP A 125 -1.30 -7.77 11.87
N TRP A 126 -0.87 -8.05 10.64
CA TRP A 126 -1.06 -9.37 10.05
C TRP A 126 -0.28 -10.44 10.81
N ILE A 127 0.99 -10.21 11.11
CA ILE A 127 1.86 -11.16 11.80
C ILE A 127 1.37 -11.48 13.22
N LEU A 128 1.03 -10.46 14.01
CA LEU A 128 0.75 -10.59 15.44
C LEU A 128 -0.69 -10.99 15.76
N PHE A 129 -1.68 -10.44 15.03
CA PHE A 129 -3.08 -10.52 15.44
C PHE A 129 -3.94 -11.41 14.54
N GLN A 130 -3.55 -11.67 13.29
CA GLN A 130 -4.31 -12.60 12.44
C GLN A 130 -3.92 -14.06 12.72
N PRO A 131 -4.90 -14.99 12.88
CA PRO A 131 -4.61 -16.41 12.76
C PRO A 131 -3.96 -16.72 11.40
N LYS A 132 -3.08 -17.70 11.40
CA LYS A 132 -2.29 -18.11 10.23
C LYS A 132 -2.97 -19.31 9.54
N GLY A 133 -2.63 -19.58 8.28
CA GLY A 133 -3.23 -20.65 7.47
C GLY A 133 -4.58 -20.28 6.85
N LEU A 134 -4.88 -18.99 6.75
CA LEU A 134 -6.15 -18.48 6.24
C LEU A 134 -6.09 -18.06 4.76
N PHE A 135 -4.88 -17.78 4.25
CA PHE A 135 -4.71 -17.35 2.85
C PHE A 135 -4.71 -18.53 1.87
N ARG A 136 -5.47 -18.36 0.77
CA ARG A 136 -5.65 -19.39 -0.27
C ARG A 136 -4.75 -19.10 -1.47
N TRP A 137 -4.23 -20.13 -2.11
CA TRP A 137 -3.38 -20.00 -3.31
C TRP A 137 -4.01 -19.16 -4.43
N ARG A 138 -5.32 -19.31 -4.67
CA ARG A 138 -6.05 -18.49 -5.67
C ARG A 138 -5.99 -16.98 -5.41
N TYR A 139 -5.76 -16.58 -4.15
CA TYR A 139 -5.65 -15.17 -3.78
C TYR A 139 -4.39 -14.53 -4.38
N ALA A 140 -3.36 -15.32 -4.71
CA ALA A 140 -2.16 -14.82 -5.37
C ALA A 140 -2.45 -14.09 -6.67
N VAL A 141 -3.44 -14.59 -7.43
CA VAL A 141 -3.87 -13.98 -8.69
C VAL A 141 -4.90 -12.89 -8.42
N THR A 142 -5.93 -13.18 -7.61
CA THR A 142 -7.04 -12.24 -7.46
C THR A 142 -6.67 -10.97 -6.67
N TRP A 143 -5.61 -10.98 -5.86
CA TRP A 143 -5.10 -9.76 -5.23
C TRP A 143 -4.47 -8.78 -6.22
N LEU A 144 -4.06 -9.24 -7.40
CA LEU A 144 -3.61 -8.36 -8.50
C LEU A 144 -4.72 -7.46 -9.05
N LEU A 145 -5.98 -7.70 -8.68
CA LEU A 145 -7.09 -6.82 -9.08
C LEU A 145 -6.91 -5.40 -8.57
N PHE A 146 -6.35 -5.18 -7.37
CA PHE A 146 -6.14 -3.84 -6.85
C PHE A 146 -5.12 -3.04 -7.67
N PRO A 147 -3.87 -3.51 -7.89
CA PRO A 147 -2.92 -2.80 -8.75
C PRO A 147 -3.40 -2.71 -10.20
N LEU A 148 -4.20 -3.66 -10.69
CA LEU A 148 -4.83 -3.57 -12.01
C LEU A 148 -5.83 -2.41 -12.09
N VAL A 149 -6.72 -2.27 -11.11
CA VAL A 149 -7.66 -1.15 -11.05
C VAL A 149 -6.91 0.16 -10.98
N TYR A 150 -5.88 0.24 -10.13
CA TYR A 150 -5.04 1.42 -10.02
C TYR A 150 -4.39 1.81 -11.36
N ILE A 151 -3.74 0.87 -12.07
CA ILE A 151 -3.01 1.21 -13.30
C ILE A 151 -3.97 1.60 -14.43
N ILE A 152 -5.16 1.00 -14.48
CA ILE A 152 -6.23 1.41 -15.40
C ILE A 152 -6.68 2.83 -15.08
N SER A 153 -6.97 3.14 -13.82
CA SER A 153 -7.36 4.49 -13.38
C SER A 153 -6.27 5.52 -13.68
N PHE A 154 -5.00 5.17 -13.48
CA PHE A 154 -3.85 6.01 -13.79
C PHE A 154 -3.80 6.35 -15.29
N PHE A 155 -3.91 5.35 -16.16
CA PHE A 155 -3.87 5.58 -17.61
C PHE A 155 -5.10 6.32 -18.14
N ILE A 156 -6.29 6.05 -17.58
CA ILE A 156 -7.50 6.83 -17.91
C ILE A 156 -7.29 8.30 -17.56
N ARG A 157 -6.79 8.61 -16.35
CA ARG A 157 -6.44 9.99 -15.96
C ARG A 157 -5.45 10.61 -16.95
N CYS A 158 -4.36 9.92 -17.29
CA CYS A 158 -3.35 10.47 -18.20
C CYS A 158 -3.86 10.63 -19.65
N LYS A 159 -4.81 9.80 -20.09
CA LYS A 159 -5.39 9.88 -21.44
C LYS A 159 -6.43 10.99 -21.55
N CYS A 160 -7.22 11.19 -20.50
CA CYS A 160 -8.30 12.18 -20.49
C CYS A 160 -7.83 13.61 -20.19
N ASN A 161 -6.59 13.80 -19.74
CA ASN A 161 -6.06 15.12 -19.38
C ASN A 161 -4.73 15.38 -20.10
N SER A 162 -4.60 16.55 -20.71
CA SER A 162 -3.38 17.06 -21.32
C SER A 162 -2.36 17.54 -20.25
N GLN A 163 -1.10 17.75 -20.64
CA GLN A 163 -0.08 18.27 -19.71
C GLN A 163 -0.46 19.66 -19.13
N ALA A 164 -1.22 20.46 -19.88
CA ALA A 164 -1.65 21.79 -19.44
C ALA A 164 -2.67 21.76 -18.28
N GLU A 165 -3.34 20.63 -18.07
CA GLU A 165 -4.28 20.41 -16.96
C GLU A 165 -3.57 20.02 -15.66
N PHE A 166 -2.27 19.73 -15.72
CA PHE A 166 -1.43 19.46 -14.55
C PHE A 166 -0.64 20.73 -14.20
N ILE A 167 -1.27 21.61 -13.42
CA ILE A 167 -0.70 22.89 -13.01
C ILE A 167 0.35 22.63 -11.92
N ASN A 168 1.58 23.10 -12.16
CA ASN A 168 2.73 22.98 -11.24
C ASN A 168 3.12 21.54 -10.82
N VAL A 169 2.59 20.53 -11.50
CA VAL A 169 2.82 19.11 -11.19
C VAL A 169 3.03 18.29 -12.47
N PRO A 170 3.80 17.19 -12.44
CA PRO A 170 4.00 16.36 -13.62
C PRO A 170 2.73 15.56 -13.95
N LYS A 171 2.42 15.40 -15.25
CA LYS A 171 1.36 14.48 -15.70
C LYS A 171 1.60 13.05 -15.23
N TYR A 172 2.86 12.63 -15.26
CA TYR A 172 3.33 11.29 -14.87
C TYR A 172 4.18 11.37 -13.59
N PRO A 173 3.63 11.04 -12.40
CA PRO A 173 4.39 11.03 -11.15
C PRO A 173 5.49 9.96 -11.14
N TYR A 174 5.29 8.85 -11.86
CA TYR A 174 6.26 7.77 -11.95
C TYR A 174 6.99 7.80 -13.29
N PHE A 175 8.32 7.89 -13.25
CA PHE A 175 9.14 7.91 -14.47
C PHE A 175 8.91 6.66 -15.35
N PHE A 176 8.67 5.51 -14.73
CA PHE A 176 8.45 4.22 -15.40
C PHE A 176 7.06 4.09 -16.02
N LEU A 177 6.12 4.99 -15.71
CA LEU A 177 4.80 5.07 -16.34
C LEU A 177 4.69 6.18 -17.40
N ASN A 178 5.73 6.99 -17.58
CA ASN A 178 5.77 8.06 -18.57
C ASN A 178 6.05 7.50 -19.98
N TYR A 179 5.06 6.85 -20.57
CA TYR A 179 5.18 6.22 -21.89
C TYR A 179 5.47 7.22 -23.02
N GLU A 180 5.12 8.50 -22.84
CA GLU A 180 5.47 9.58 -23.78
C GLU A 180 6.98 9.84 -23.81
N LYS A 181 7.67 9.65 -22.67
CA LYS A 181 9.12 9.84 -22.54
C LYS A 181 9.93 8.57 -22.78
N ILE A 182 9.50 7.44 -22.23
CA ILE A 182 10.28 6.19 -22.27
C ILE A 182 9.83 5.21 -23.36
N GLY A 183 8.75 5.53 -24.09
CA GLY A 183 8.13 4.64 -25.07
C GLY A 183 7.22 3.59 -24.44
N THR A 184 6.22 3.16 -25.20
CA THR A 184 5.20 2.20 -24.74
C THR A 184 5.80 0.85 -24.38
N GLU A 185 6.75 0.33 -25.18
CA GLU A 185 7.40 -0.97 -24.94
C GLU A 185 8.10 -1.00 -23.57
N LYS A 186 8.94 0.01 -23.29
CA LYS A 186 9.66 0.11 -22.01
C LYS A 186 8.70 0.30 -20.83
N CYS A 187 7.67 1.13 -20.99
CA CYS A 187 6.61 1.28 -19.98
C CYS A 187 5.92 -0.06 -19.67
N MET A 188 5.54 -0.82 -20.69
CA MET A 188 4.92 -2.14 -20.52
C MET A 188 5.86 -3.15 -19.85
N SER A 189 7.17 -3.08 -20.11
CA SER A 189 8.15 -3.94 -19.43
C SER A 189 8.24 -3.65 -17.93
N TYR A 190 8.17 -2.38 -17.50
CA TYR A 190 8.10 -2.02 -16.08
C TYR A 190 6.82 -2.50 -15.42
N ILE A 191 5.67 -2.35 -16.09
CA ILE A 191 4.38 -2.85 -15.58
C ILE A 191 4.44 -4.37 -15.42
N PHE A 192 4.97 -5.09 -16.41
CA PHE A 192 5.13 -6.54 -16.33
C PHE A 192 6.01 -6.95 -15.14
N MET A 193 7.15 -6.28 -14.95
CA MET A 193 8.03 -6.50 -13.80
C MET A 193 7.31 -6.26 -12.47
N LEU A 194 6.51 -5.18 -12.36
CA LEU A 194 5.72 -4.92 -11.15
C LEU A 194 4.65 -5.98 -10.91
N VAL A 195 4.00 -6.51 -11.95
CA VAL A 195 3.05 -7.63 -11.82
C VAL A 195 3.77 -8.87 -11.28
N VAL A 196 4.97 -9.18 -11.77
CA VAL A 196 5.80 -10.29 -11.26
C VAL A 196 6.17 -10.07 -9.79
N ILE A 197 6.59 -8.86 -9.41
CA ILE A 197 6.90 -8.50 -8.02
C ILE A 197 5.66 -8.68 -7.13
N PHE A 198 4.50 -8.13 -7.52
CA PHE A 198 3.25 -8.31 -6.79
C PHE A 198 2.87 -9.78 -6.64
N PHE A 199 2.96 -10.56 -7.71
CA PHE A 199 2.65 -11.97 -7.68
C PHE A 199 3.60 -12.74 -6.75
N GLY A 200 4.89 -12.42 -6.78
CA GLY A 200 5.90 -12.95 -5.86
C GLY A 200 5.60 -12.62 -4.40
N ILE A 201 5.25 -11.36 -4.10
CA ILE A 201 4.81 -10.92 -2.75
C ILE A 201 3.60 -11.75 -2.30
N ASN A 202 2.59 -11.91 -3.17
CA ASN A 202 1.39 -12.65 -2.82
C ASN A 202 1.69 -14.11 -2.49
N LEU A 203 2.50 -14.78 -3.32
CA LEU A 203 2.93 -16.15 -3.08
C LEU A 203 3.74 -16.28 -1.80
N MET A 204 4.68 -15.36 -1.55
CA MET A 204 5.48 -15.33 -0.32
C MET A 204 4.57 -15.21 0.91
N MET A 205 3.59 -14.30 0.89
CA MET A 205 2.65 -14.13 1.99
C MET A 205 1.84 -15.40 2.24
N ILE A 206 1.30 -16.03 1.18
CA ILE A 206 0.53 -17.28 1.30
C ILE A 206 1.40 -18.40 1.85
N PHE A 207 2.65 -18.49 1.40
CA PHE A 207 3.61 -19.48 1.90
C PHE A 207 3.89 -19.27 3.40
N ILE A 208 4.25 -18.05 3.81
CA ILE A 208 4.51 -17.71 5.22
C ILE A 208 3.28 -17.99 6.09
N ASP A 209 2.09 -17.60 5.63
CA ASP A 209 0.83 -17.79 6.36
C ASP A 209 0.57 -19.28 6.61
N ASN A 210 0.70 -20.12 5.58
CA ASN A 210 0.44 -21.57 5.68
C ASN A 210 1.55 -22.31 6.42
N PHE A 211 2.82 -21.92 6.23
CA PHE A 211 3.95 -22.54 6.89
C PHE A 211 3.92 -22.32 8.40
N TRP A 212 3.61 -21.09 8.84
CA TRP A 212 3.53 -20.79 10.27
C TRP A 212 2.38 -21.54 10.95
N GLU A 213 1.26 -21.74 10.28
CA GLU A 213 0.16 -22.56 10.80
C GLU A 213 0.59 -24.02 11.04
N ARG A 214 1.32 -24.61 10.10
CA ARG A 214 1.86 -25.97 10.24
C ARG A 214 2.84 -26.09 11.41
N ILE A 215 3.75 -25.14 11.58
CA ILE A 215 4.68 -25.13 12.72
C ILE A 215 3.91 -25.14 14.04
N LYS A 216 2.90 -24.29 14.19
CA LYS A 216 2.11 -24.22 15.42
C LYS A 216 1.37 -25.52 15.70
N LYS A 217 0.84 -26.19 14.67
CA LYS A 217 0.18 -27.49 14.82
C LYS A 217 1.13 -28.60 15.29
N ASN A 218 2.41 -28.54 14.91
CA ASN A 218 3.39 -29.55 15.30
C ASN A 218 3.99 -29.33 16.71
N MET A 219 3.74 -28.18 17.33
CA MET A 219 4.23 -27.84 18.69
C MET A 219 3.21 -28.10 19.79
N VAL A 220 1.98 -28.48 19.43
CA VAL A 220 0.84 -28.78 20.32
C VAL A 220 0.55 -30.27 20.23
#